data_AF-A0A4Q3UC48-F1
#
_entry.id   AF-A0A4Q3UC48-F1
#
_cell.length_a   1.000
_cell.length_b   1.000
_cell.length_c   1.000
_cell.angle_alpha   90.00
_cell.angle_beta   90.00
_cell.angle_gamma   90.00
#
_symmetry.space_group_name_H-M   'P 1'
#
loop_
_entity.id
_entity.type
_entity.pdbx_description
1 polymer ?
#
loop_
_entity_poly.entity_id
_entity_poly.type
_entity_poly.pdbx_seq_one_letter_code
_entity_poly.pdbx_strand_id
1 'polypeptide(L)' 'MADITAALVKQLRDKTGAGMMDAKKALVETNGDIEAASDWLRAKGILKAAKKADRVAAEG' A
#
# COMPACT_ATOMS: atom_id res chain seq x y z
N MET A 1 -14.33 -14.44 8.02
CA MET A 1 -13.14 -13.76 7.45
C MET A 1 -13.65 -13.03 6.23
N ALA A 2 -13.45 -11.71 6.10
CA ALA A 2 -13.76 -11.08 4.81
C ALA A 2 -12.98 -11.82 3.72
N ASP A 3 -13.63 -12.15 2.62
CA ASP A 3 -12.98 -12.87 1.53
C ASP A 3 -12.03 -11.89 0.82
N ILE A 4 -10.80 -11.78 1.34
CA ILE A 4 -9.77 -10.88 0.81
C ILE A 4 -9.30 -11.47 -0.51
N THR A 5 -9.98 -11.09 -1.59
CA THR A 5 -9.67 -11.60 -2.93
C THR A 5 -8.35 -11.02 -3.43
N ALA A 6 -7.66 -11.77 -4.30
CA ALA A 6 -6.47 -11.27 -4.97
C ALA A 6 -6.74 -9.97 -5.77
N ALA A 7 -7.98 -9.79 -6.24
CA ALA A 7 -8.44 -8.57 -6.90
C ALA A 7 -8.45 -7.37 -5.95
N LEU A 8 -8.99 -7.52 -4.73
CA LEU A 8 -8.97 -6.47 -3.69
C LEU A 8 -7.55 -6.07 -3.32
N VAL A 9 -6.67 -7.05 -3.10
CA VAL A 9 -5.25 -6.79 -2.78
C VAL A 9 -4.57 -6.03 -3.93
N LYS A 10 -4.82 -6.44 -5.18
CA LYS A 10 -4.29 -5.74 -6.35
C LYS A 10 -4.84 -4.32 -6.45
N GLN A 11 -6.13 -4.11 -6.21
CA GLN A 11 -6.77 -2.79 -6.25
C GLN A 11 -6.18 -1.85 -5.20
N LEU A 12 -6.00 -2.32 -3.97
CA LEU A 12 -5.37 -1.52 -2.92
C LEU A 12 -3.92 -1.18 -3.27
N ARG A 13 -3.16 -2.15 -3.76
CA ARG A 13 -1.78 -1.94 -4.21
C ARG A 13 -1.69 -0.91 -5.33
N ASP A 14 -2.56 -0.97 -6.34
CA ASP A 14 -2.60 0.00 -7.44
C ASP A 14 -2.90 1.42 -6.91
N LYS A 15 -3.81 1.56 -5.94
CA LYS A 15 -4.15 2.85 -5.31
C LYS A 15 -3.03 3.42 -4.43
N THR A 16 -2.34 2.55 -3.69
CA THR A 16 -1.44 2.96 -2.59
C THR A 16 0.04 2.86 -2.92
N GLY A 17 0.39 2.08 -3.95
CA GLY A 17 1.77 1.72 -4.28
C GLY A 17 2.44 0.80 -3.25
N ALA A 18 1.69 0.26 -2.28
CA ALA A 18 2.21 -0.63 -1.26
C ALA A 18 2.61 -2.01 -1.82
N GLY A 19 3.48 -2.73 -1.10
CA GLY A 19 3.83 -4.11 -1.43
C GLY A 19 2.61 -5.04 -1.38
N MET A 20 2.63 -6.13 -2.14
CA MET A 20 1.51 -7.09 -2.20
C MET A 20 1.16 -7.67 -0.82
N MET A 21 2.17 -7.97 0.01
CA MET A 21 1.94 -8.46 1.37
C MET A 21 1.43 -7.37 2.31
N ASP A 22 1.90 -6.15 2.17
CA ASP A 22 1.44 -5.01 2.98
C ASP A 22 -0.02 -4.68 2.67
N ALA A 23 -0.38 -4.64 1.39
CA ALA A 23 -1.76 -4.45 0.94
C ALA A 23 -2.67 -5.57 1.45
N LYS A 24 -2.24 -6.84 1.37
CA LYS A 24 -3.01 -7.96 1.91
C LYS A 24 -3.19 -7.81 3.42
N LYS A 25 -2.14 -7.47 4.16
CA LYS A 25 -2.19 -7.29 5.61
C LYS A 25 -3.13 -6.16 6.00
N ALA A 26 -3.03 -5.01 5.32
CA ALA A 26 -3.90 -3.88 5.56
C ALA A 26 -5.37 -4.25 5.35
N LEU A 27 -5.69 -4.98 4.27
CA LEU A 27 -7.06 -5.45 4.03
C LEU A 27 -7.52 -6.44 5.08
N VAL A 28 -6.66 -7.32 5.58
CA VAL A 28 -7.01 -8.26 6.65
C VAL A 28 -7.37 -7.52 7.93
N GLU A 29 -6.57 -6.53 8.33
CA GLU A 29 -6.77 -5.74 9.55
C GLU A 29 -7.98 -4.80 9.47
N THR A 30 -8.35 -4.40 8.26
CA THR A 30 -9.48 -3.50 7.98
C THR A 30 -10.67 -4.24 7.38
N ASN A 31 -10.65 -5.56 7.47
CA ASN A 31 -11.78 -6.42 7.12
C ASN A 31 -12.23 -6.30 5.65
N GLY A 32 -11.30 -5.99 4.74
CA GLY A 32 -11.52 -5.85 3.30
C GLY A 32 -11.87 -4.43 2.84
N ASP A 33 -11.86 -3.46 3.75
CA ASP A 33 -12.19 -2.07 3.42
C ASP A 33 -11.00 -1.35 2.77
N ILE A 34 -11.16 -0.92 1.52
CA ILE A 34 -10.08 -0.33 0.72
C ILE A 34 -9.65 1.04 1.26
N GLU A 35 -10.58 1.84 1.79
CA GLU A 35 -10.29 3.16 2.32
C GLU A 35 -9.56 3.06 3.67
N ALA A 36 -10.11 2.25 4.58
CA ALA A 36 -9.46 1.98 5.85
C ALA A 36 -8.11 1.30 5.67
N ALA A 37 -7.95 0.37 4.72
CA ALA A 37 -6.67 -0.26 4.42
C ALA A 37 -5.64 0.75 3.89
N SER A 38 -6.08 1.71 3.07
CA SER A 38 -5.21 2.79 2.57
C SER A 38 -4.74 3.68 3.72
N ASP A 39 -5.65 4.02 4.64
CA ASP A 39 -5.30 4.80 5.83
C ASP A 39 -4.39 4.03 6.78
N TRP A 40 -4.65 2.74 6.99
CA TRP A 40 -3.79 1.85 7.77
C TRP A 40 -2.36 1.80 7.21
N LEU A 41 -2.22 1.70 5.88
CA LEU A 41 -0.92 1.73 5.20
C LEU A 41 -0.23 3.10 5.35
N ARG A 42 -1.00 4.19 5.33
CA ARG A 42 -0.48 5.56 5.53
C ARG A 42 -0.02 5.77 6.97
N ALA A 43 -0.85 5.41 7.94
CA ALA A 43 -0.56 5.50 9.36
C ALA A 43 0.69 4.71 9.74
N LYS A 44 0.95 3.58 9.07
CA LYS A 44 2.17 2.78 9.27
C LYS A 44 3.37 3.23 8.45
N GLY A 45 3.24 4.25 7.60
CA GLY A 45 4.32 4.70 6.72
C GLY A 45 4.75 3.66 5.68
N ILE A 46 3.89 2.68 5.39
CA ILE A 46 4.16 1.59 4.43
C ILE A 46 3.82 2.02 3.01
N LEU A 47 2.96 3.03 2.84
CA LEU A 47 2.82 3.71 1.56
C LEU A 47 4.21 4.05 1.07
N LYS A 48 4.56 3.51 -0.11
CA LYS A 48 5.81 3.85 -0.74
C LYS A 48 5.68 5.33 -1.08
N ALA A 49 6.15 6.20 -0.18
CA ALA A 49 6.44 7.58 -0.50
C ALA A 49 7.22 7.47 -1.79
N ALA A 50 6.65 7.96 -2.89
CA ALA A 50 7.26 7.94 -4.21
C ALA A 50 8.67 8.47 -4.00
N LYS A 51 9.63 7.56 -3.79
CA LYS A 51 11.00 7.91 -3.44
C LYS A 51 11.50 8.46 -4.74
N LYS A 52 11.36 9.77 -4.85
CA LYS A 52 12.20 10.71 -5.57
C LYS A 52 12.97 9.98 -6.66
N ALA A 53 12.47 10.06 -7.89
CA ALA A 53 13.29 10.03 -9.10
C ALA A 53 14.27 11.22 -9.13
N ASP A 54 14.91 11.47 -7.99
CA ASP A 54 15.77 12.57 -7.62
C ASP A 54 16.84 11.97 -6.70
N ARG A 55 17.39 10.82 -7.12
CA ARG A 55 18.80 10.52 -6.91
C ARG A 55 19.56 11.00 -8.14
N VAL A 56 19.38 12.27 -8.50
CA VAL A 56 20.48 13.03 -9.12
C VAL A 56 21.39 13.40 -7.95
N ALA A 57 22.15 12.42 -7.49
CA ALA A 57 23.47 12.69 -6.95
C ALA A 57 24.40 12.72 -8.16
N ALA A 58 24.30 13.80 -8.94
CA ALA A 58 25.37 14.23 -9.82
C ALA A 58 26.10 15.33 -9.05
N GLU A 59 26.82 14.93 -8.01
CA GLU A 59 27.83 15.78 -7.40
C GLU A 59 28.96 15.91 -8.44
N GLY A 60 29.29 17.16 -8.78
CA GLY A 60 30.40 17.50 -9.68
C GLY A 60 31.75 17.47 -9.00
#